data_AF-A0A367Z201-F1
#
_entry.id   AF-A0A367Z201-F1
#
_cell.length_a   1.000
_cell.length_b   1.000
_cell.length_c   1.000
_cell.angle_alpha   90.00
_cell.angle_beta   90.00
_cell.angle_gamma   90.00
#
_symmetry.space_group_name_H-M   'P 1'
#
loop_
_entity.id
_entity.type
_entity.pdbx_description
1 polymer ?
#
loop_
_entity_poly.entity_id
_entity_poly.type
_entity_poly.pdbx_seq_one_letter_code
_entity_poly.pdbx_strand_id
1 'polypeptide(L)'
;MIIILLTIGWVTNLPQRAYAHDGNPSALLLADPTDAYYPLAQEISRTENIPVLHTLAEVLEIQPTYLLWVISPSNLSDTKVIEMGHALAKQPIAVGIISASSLDKARALWLRARNVRGETLVAANAPNPSAHIQATLKIWQNEQQQTMPLTRENLLHYLHKADYLTFTGHGAARYWKLDEQVRLSRQDIRPLPPVVVQSASCNTFRLWEKDSLALAFVDQGAAAYTGFAYSPNEGYLFGQFDGLPYRYSYPDFPVGVIVQLQNRGTLQGFAAFPYFFLLGDPRLFLQREAPYNLKSDTVEGSSRTLVYQNVPAGIIPVRVKGGAEYSFVHAVGITTASDHDLFYNSRLQMLNFGKDKFLLVATKGGELELRLERHSRWYWHATDILSDSLDFALLFLPQSGGDKVSAIFALLPLFWVFWQIRHRRLDKLVIKQAVFVGSLSTLLQAGYAAIRLDSITIISKPVVVSPLALGVNWFLTCSGAWMFLRACLAKQKLAALLVILFPLWFPFLFIGGVVEGFNRLVSMVYLGVGLYHHRSALQVLIVFIIELGFYLAIFYLCRSAREKKATLPAELL
;
A
#
# COMPACT_ATOMS: atom_id res chain seq x y z
N MET A 1 -9.01 25.72 7.60
CA MET A 1 -9.75 24.71 8.37
C MET A 1 -11.08 24.35 7.73
N ILE A 2 -11.99 25.30 7.45
CA ILE A 2 -13.28 25.02 6.77
C ILE A 2 -13.10 24.49 5.34
N ILE A 3 -12.15 25.03 4.57
CA ILE A 3 -11.84 24.52 3.21
C ILE A 3 -11.24 23.10 3.27
N ILE A 4 -10.47 22.78 4.32
CA ILE A 4 -9.89 21.45 4.56
C ILE A 4 -11.00 20.46 4.94
N LEU A 5 -11.96 20.86 5.77
CA LEU A 5 -13.14 20.05 6.11
C LEU A 5 -14.07 19.86 4.89
N LEU A 6 -14.17 20.85 4.00
CA LEU A 6 -14.97 20.76 2.77
C LEU A 6 -14.31 19.91 1.68
N THR A 7 -12.98 19.92 1.54
CA THR A 7 -12.27 19.03 0.61
C THR A 7 -12.15 17.60 1.15
N ILE A 8 -11.98 17.41 2.47
CA ILE A 8 -12.01 16.08 3.11
C ILE A 8 -13.44 15.49 3.07
N GLY A 9 -14.47 16.31 3.26
CA GLY A 9 -15.88 15.87 3.19
C GLY A 9 -16.34 15.43 1.79
N TRP A 10 -15.65 15.87 0.72
CA TRP A 10 -15.94 15.44 -0.65
C TRP A 10 -15.21 14.14 -1.05
N VAL A 11 -14.06 13.84 -0.43
CA VAL A 11 -13.23 12.65 -0.74
C VAL A 11 -13.60 11.42 0.11
N THR A 12 -14.31 11.60 1.22
CA THR A 12 -14.63 10.54 2.21
C THR A 12 -15.94 9.79 1.95
N ASN A 13 -16.70 10.15 0.91
CA ASN A 13 -17.99 9.52 0.60
C ASN A 13 -17.86 8.37 -0.42
N LEU A 14 -17.19 7.30 -0.04
CA LEU A 14 -17.53 5.96 -0.52
C LEU A 14 -17.96 5.15 0.69
N PRO A 15 -19.25 5.20 1.09
CA PRO A 15 -19.73 4.35 2.17
C PRO A 15 -19.49 2.89 1.77
N GLN A 16 -18.73 2.17 2.60
CA GLN A 16 -18.67 0.73 2.52
C GLN A 16 -20.02 0.23 3.03
N ARG A 17 -20.95 -0.08 2.11
CA ARG A 17 -22.22 -0.69 2.50
C ARG A 17 -21.90 -2.07 3.10
N ALA A 18 -22.39 -2.34 4.30
CA ALA A 18 -22.47 -3.70 4.80
C ALA A 18 -23.38 -4.48 3.85
N TYR A 19 -22.83 -5.45 3.13
CA TYR A 19 -23.59 -6.28 2.20
C TYR A 19 -24.28 -7.38 3.02
N ALA A 20 -25.61 -7.37 3.11
CA ALA A 20 -26.35 -8.40 3.83
C ALA A 20 -26.53 -9.64 2.94
N HIS A 21 -26.16 -10.81 3.46
CA HIS A 21 -25.96 -12.03 2.67
C HIS A 21 -26.97 -13.15 3.00
N ASP A 22 -28.17 -12.82 3.47
CA ASP A 22 -29.13 -13.85 3.89
C ASP A 22 -29.70 -14.60 2.68
N GLY A 23 -29.17 -15.80 2.42
CA GLY A 23 -29.72 -16.80 1.49
C GLY A 23 -28.96 -17.06 0.19
N ASN A 24 -27.90 -16.30 -0.12
CA ASN A 24 -27.17 -16.43 -1.40
C ASN A 24 -26.06 -17.49 -1.34
N PRO A 25 -25.75 -18.18 -2.46
CA PRO A 25 -24.64 -19.11 -2.52
C PRO A 25 -23.31 -18.40 -2.20
N SER A 26 -22.49 -19.02 -1.35
CA SER A 26 -21.19 -18.46 -0.94
C SER A 26 -20.17 -18.43 -2.08
N ALA A 27 -20.31 -19.32 -3.06
CA ALA A 27 -19.46 -19.42 -4.24
C ALA A 27 -20.30 -19.44 -5.53
N LEU A 28 -19.77 -18.83 -6.59
CA LEU A 28 -20.33 -18.85 -7.94
C LEU A 28 -19.23 -19.14 -8.98
N LEU A 29 -19.64 -19.68 -10.11
CA LEU A 29 -18.81 -19.81 -11.31
C LEU A 29 -19.22 -18.75 -12.32
N LEU A 30 -18.25 -18.05 -12.90
CA LEU A 30 -18.44 -17.19 -14.07
C LEU A 30 -17.75 -17.85 -15.26
N ALA A 31 -18.51 -18.15 -16.31
CA ALA A 31 -17.97 -18.69 -17.55
C ALA A 31 -18.88 -18.34 -18.75
N ASP A 32 -18.28 -17.85 -19.83
CA ASP A 32 -18.95 -17.58 -21.09
C ASP A 32 -19.22 -18.91 -21.82
N PRO A 33 -20.47 -19.23 -22.22
CA PRO A 33 -20.81 -20.46 -22.94
C PRO A 33 -20.04 -20.68 -24.25
N THR A 34 -19.52 -19.60 -24.84
CA THR A 34 -18.73 -19.64 -26.08
C THR A 34 -17.24 -19.83 -25.84
N ASP A 35 -16.77 -19.78 -24.58
CA ASP A 35 -15.38 -19.96 -24.22
C ASP A 35 -14.96 -21.44 -24.31
N ALA A 36 -13.75 -21.70 -24.83
CA ALA A 36 -13.19 -23.05 -24.91
C ALA A 36 -13.10 -23.76 -23.55
N TYR A 37 -13.08 -23.02 -22.44
CA TYR A 37 -13.00 -23.56 -21.07
C TYR A 37 -14.36 -23.69 -20.38
N TYR A 38 -15.47 -23.37 -21.06
CA TYR A 38 -16.81 -23.58 -20.55
C TYR A 38 -17.09 -25.03 -20.08
N PRO A 39 -16.63 -26.10 -20.78
CA PRO A 39 -16.80 -27.47 -20.30
C PRO A 39 -16.19 -27.71 -18.91
N LEU A 40 -15.07 -27.04 -18.58
CA LEU A 40 -14.48 -27.13 -17.24
C LEU A 40 -15.37 -26.45 -16.20
N ALA A 41 -16.00 -25.30 -16.51
CA ALA A 41 -16.96 -24.68 -15.61
C ALA A 41 -18.13 -25.62 -15.30
N GLN A 42 -18.66 -26.32 -16.30
CA GLN A 42 -19.73 -27.31 -16.11
C GLN A 42 -19.27 -28.50 -15.26
N GLU A 43 -18.02 -28.95 -15.43
CA GLU A 43 -17.42 -30.02 -14.62
C GLU A 43 -17.30 -29.61 -13.15
N ILE A 44 -16.77 -28.41 -12.87
CA ILE A 44 -16.66 -27.87 -11.50
C ILE A 44 -18.05 -27.72 -10.88
N SER A 45 -19.00 -27.18 -11.64
CA SER A 45 -20.40 -27.01 -11.21
C SER A 45 -21.02 -28.32 -10.75
N ARG A 46 -20.90 -29.39 -11.52
CA ARG A 46 -21.43 -30.72 -11.18
C ARG A 46 -20.70 -31.35 -9.98
N THR A 47 -19.38 -31.15 -9.90
CA THR A 47 -18.55 -31.76 -8.86
C THR A 47 -18.77 -31.10 -7.50
N GLU A 48 -18.89 -29.77 -7.48
CA GLU A 48 -18.95 -28.98 -6.25
C GLU A 48 -20.34 -28.41 -5.94
N ASN A 49 -21.32 -28.68 -6.81
CA ASN A 49 -22.68 -28.15 -6.71
C ASN A 49 -22.71 -26.61 -6.67
N ILE A 50 -21.95 -25.96 -7.56
CA ILE A 50 -21.83 -24.50 -7.63
C ILE A 50 -22.57 -23.99 -8.88
N PRO A 51 -23.46 -22.98 -8.77
CA PRO A 51 -24.13 -22.40 -9.93
C PRO A 51 -23.15 -21.74 -10.92
N VAL A 52 -23.41 -21.92 -12.21
CA VAL A 52 -22.69 -21.24 -13.30
C VAL A 52 -23.53 -20.06 -13.78
N LEU A 53 -22.93 -18.88 -13.78
CA LEU A 53 -23.44 -17.67 -14.39
C LEU A 53 -22.59 -17.30 -15.61
N HIS A 54 -23.16 -16.49 -16.49
CA HIS A 54 -22.56 -16.20 -17.79
C HIS A 54 -22.11 -14.75 -17.93
N THR A 55 -22.58 -13.87 -17.06
CA THR A 55 -22.21 -12.46 -17.07
C THR A 55 -21.75 -11.97 -15.69
N LEU A 56 -20.87 -10.98 -15.69
CA LEU A 56 -20.43 -10.33 -14.46
C LEU A 56 -21.57 -9.57 -13.76
N ALA A 57 -22.54 -9.06 -14.53
CA ALA A 57 -23.71 -8.38 -13.98
C ALA A 57 -24.53 -9.30 -13.05
N GLU A 58 -24.84 -10.52 -13.49
CA GLU A 58 -25.56 -11.52 -12.68
C GLU A 58 -24.79 -11.86 -11.39
N VAL A 59 -23.46 -11.99 -11.48
CA VAL A 59 -22.61 -12.25 -10.30
C VAL A 59 -22.71 -11.12 -9.29
N LEU A 60 -22.67 -9.86 -9.76
CA LEU A 60 -22.76 -8.69 -8.89
C LEU A 60 -24.13 -8.54 -8.24
N GLU A 61 -25.21 -9.03 -8.86
CA GLU A 61 -26.54 -9.06 -8.25
C GLU A 61 -26.63 -10.06 -7.09
N ILE A 62 -26.02 -11.24 -7.22
CA ILE A 62 -26.04 -12.29 -6.18
C ILE A 62 -25.03 -12.01 -5.05
N GLN A 63 -23.98 -11.25 -5.34
CA GLN A 63 -22.99 -10.81 -4.35
C GLN A 63 -22.21 -11.93 -3.66
N PRO A 64 -21.66 -12.94 -4.36
CA PRO A 64 -21.02 -14.07 -3.68
C PRO A 64 -19.79 -13.64 -2.87
N THR A 65 -19.42 -14.45 -1.88
CA THR A 65 -18.12 -14.29 -1.22
C THR A 65 -16.98 -14.71 -2.16
N TYR A 66 -17.16 -15.81 -2.87
CA TYR A 66 -16.17 -16.40 -3.78
C TYR A 66 -16.66 -16.44 -5.23
N LEU A 67 -15.80 -16.08 -6.16
CA LEU A 67 -16.05 -16.23 -7.60
C LEU A 67 -14.90 -17.01 -8.23
N LEU A 68 -15.20 -18.16 -8.84
CA LEU A 68 -14.24 -18.78 -9.75
C LEU A 68 -14.58 -18.37 -11.17
N TRP A 69 -13.67 -17.61 -11.78
CA TRP A 69 -13.79 -17.15 -13.15
C TRP A 69 -13.06 -18.12 -14.07
N VAL A 70 -13.82 -18.99 -14.75
CA VAL A 70 -13.28 -19.98 -15.68
C VAL A 70 -13.26 -19.38 -17.07
N ILE A 71 -12.06 -19.16 -17.62
CA ILE A 71 -11.87 -18.43 -18.87
C ILE A 71 -10.58 -18.85 -19.56
N SER A 72 -10.62 -19.03 -20.88
CA SER A 72 -9.42 -19.35 -21.66
C SER A 72 -8.50 -18.12 -21.80
N PRO A 73 -7.16 -18.29 -21.86
CA PRO A 73 -6.25 -17.14 -21.99
C PRO A 73 -6.50 -16.27 -23.23
N SER A 74 -6.98 -16.86 -24.33
CA SER A 74 -7.30 -16.14 -25.56
C SER A 74 -8.52 -15.25 -25.45
N ASN A 75 -9.41 -15.53 -24.49
CA ASN A 75 -10.59 -14.73 -24.23
C ASN A 75 -10.37 -13.70 -23.12
N LEU A 76 -9.20 -13.67 -22.47
CA LEU A 76 -8.79 -12.61 -21.56
C LEU A 76 -8.20 -11.43 -22.35
N SER A 77 -8.36 -10.23 -21.81
CA SER A 77 -7.83 -8.99 -22.37
C SER A 77 -7.73 -7.92 -21.30
N ASP A 78 -7.02 -6.83 -21.62
CA ASP A 78 -7.00 -5.63 -20.77
C ASP A 78 -8.42 -5.15 -20.44
N THR A 79 -9.32 -5.09 -21.42
CA THR A 79 -10.71 -4.67 -21.22
C THR A 79 -11.43 -5.51 -20.17
N LYS A 80 -11.39 -6.84 -20.27
CA LYS A 80 -12.09 -7.72 -19.33
C LYS A 80 -11.51 -7.65 -17.91
N VAL A 81 -10.19 -7.53 -17.81
CA VAL A 81 -9.51 -7.44 -16.50
C VAL A 81 -9.76 -6.09 -15.83
N ILE A 82 -9.81 -5.00 -16.60
CA ILE A 82 -10.21 -3.67 -16.11
C ILE A 82 -11.68 -3.66 -15.68
N GLU A 83 -12.57 -4.27 -16.46
CA GLU A 83 -13.99 -4.41 -16.11
C GLU A 83 -14.17 -5.16 -14.78
N MET A 84 -13.49 -6.30 -14.62
CA MET A 84 -13.45 -7.04 -13.36
C MET A 84 -12.88 -6.18 -12.22
N GLY A 85 -11.77 -5.47 -12.45
CA GLY A 85 -11.17 -4.57 -11.47
C GLY A 85 -12.16 -3.50 -10.99
N HIS A 86 -12.86 -2.82 -11.91
CA HIS A 86 -13.88 -1.85 -11.55
C HIS A 86 -15.08 -2.44 -10.80
N ALA A 87 -15.48 -3.67 -11.14
CA ALA A 87 -16.50 -4.39 -10.39
C ALA A 87 -16.05 -4.63 -8.95
N LEU A 88 -14.81 -5.10 -8.75
CA LEU A 88 -14.22 -5.34 -7.43
C LEU A 88 -14.03 -4.06 -6.60
N ALA A 89 -13.75 -2.93 -7.24
CA ALA A 89 -13.66 -1.64 -6.57
C ALA A 89 -15.01 -1.22 -5.94
N LYS A 90 -16.12 -1.57 -6.60
CA LYS A 90 -17.48 -1.26 -6.14
C LYS A 90 -17.99 -2.28 -5.14
N GLN A 91 -17.65 -3.54 -5.35
CA GLN A 91 -18.16 -4.66 -4.57
C GLN A 91 -17.06 -5.72 -4.44
N PRO A 92 -16.39 -5.78 -3.28
CA PRO A 92 -15.34 -6.75 -3.04
C PRO A 92 -15.89 -8.18 -3.17
N ILE A 93 -15.21 -9.01 -3.97
CA ILE A 93 -15.49 -10.45 -4.15
C ILE A 93 -14.15 -11.17 -4.19
N ALA A 94 -13.99 -12.29 -3.49
CA ALA A 94 -12.77 -13.10 -3.58
C ALA A 94 -12.75 -13.87 -4.91
N VAL A 95 -12.15 -13.25 -5.94
CA VAL A 95 -12.04 -13.83 -7.28
C VAL A 95 -10.78 -14.66 -7.43
N GLY A 96 -10.91 -15.86 -7.98
CA GLY A 96 -9.81 -16.63 -8.52
C GLY A 96 -10.09 -17.05 -9.97
N ILE A 97 -9.09 -16.86 -10.83
CA ILE A 97 -9.19 -17.17 -12.25
C ILE A 97 -8.72 -18.61 -12.45
N ILE A 98 -9.55 -19.44 -13.06
CA ILE A 98 -9.19 -20.81 -13.44
C ILE A 98 -8.84 -20.81 -14.92
N SER A 99 -7.54 -20.70 -15.20
CA SER A 99 -6.99 -20.64 -16.56
C SER A 99 -5.58 -21.24 -16.62
N ALA A 100 -5.20 -21.75 -17.78
CA ALA A 100 -3.88 -22.32 -18.08
C ALA A 100 -3.67 -22.35 -19.60
N SER A 101 -2.53 -22.85 -20.09
CA SER A 101 -2.28 -22.99 -21.54
C SER A 101 -3.16 -24.03 -22.25
N SER A 102 -3.80 -24.94 -21.51
CA SER A 102 -4.78 -25.90 -22.05
C SER A 102 -5.87 -26.20 -21.04
N LEU A 103 -7.00 -26.75 -21.52
CA LEU A 103 -8.14 -27.15 -20.68
C LEU A 103 -7.72 -28.12 -19.57
N ASP A 104 -6.92 -29.13 -19.90
CA ASP A 104 -6.46 -30.14 -18.93
C ASP A 104 -5.56 -29.53 -17.86
N LYS A 105 -4.72 -28.57 -18.22
CA LYS A 105 -3.89 -27.85 -17.25
C LYS A 105 -4.72 -26.91 -16.37
N ALA A 106 -5.78 -26.30 -16.91
CA ALA A 106 -6.71 -25.49 -16.14
C ALA A 106 -7.50 -26.35 -15.14
N ARG A 107 -7.93 -27.55 -15.56
CA ARG A 107 -8.50 -28.57 -14.66
C ARG A 107 -7.51 -28.96 -13.57
N ALA A 108 -6.26 -29.24 -13.94
CA ALA A 108 -5.22 -29.58 -12.98
C ALA A 108 -4.95 -28.45 -11.98
N LEU A 109 -4.99 -27.17 -12.42
CA LEU A 109 -4.86 -26.02 -11.53
C LEU A 109 -5.97 -26.01 -10.46
N TRP A 110 -7.23 -26.19 -10.86
CA TRP A 110 -8.36 -26.27 -9.92
C TRP A 110 -8.17 -27.42 -8.91
N LEU A 111 -7.80 -28.62 -9.38
CA LEU A 111 -7.62 -29.78 -8.50
C LEU A 111 -6.44 -29.62 -7.52
N ARG A 112 -5.35 -28.94 -7.92
CA ARG A 112 -4.15 -28.75 -7.07
C ARG A 112 -4.39 -27.89 -5.85
N ALA A 113 -5.42 -27.05 -5.82
CA ALA A 113 -5.75 -26.21 -4.67
C ALA A 113 -5.89 -27.00 -3.35
N ARG A 114 -6.32 -28.26 -3.44
CA ARG A 114 -6.51 -29.17 -2.28
C ARG A 114 -5.21 -29.79 -1.77
N ASN A 115 -4.12 -29.65 -2.51
CA ASN A 115 -2.83 -30.28 -2.23
C ASN A 115 -1.79 -29.29 -1.68
N VAL A 116 -2.16 -28.03 -1.52
CA VAL A 116 -1.31 -26.97 -0.94
C VAL A 116 -1.00 -27.30 0.52
N ARG A 117 0.23 -26.98 0.93
CA ARG A 117 0.70 -27.10 2.32
C ARG A 117 1.27 -25.75 2.78
N GLY A 118 1.78 -25.69 4.00
CA GLY A 118 2.30 -24.45 4.60
C GLY A 118 3.54 -24.66 5.45
N GLU A 119 4.41 -25.60 5.07
CA GLU A 119 5.56 -26.04 5.85
C GLU A 119 6.83 -25.24 5.49
N THR A 120 7.09 -25.05 4.19
CA THR A 120 8.25 -24.31 3.69
C THR A 120 7.80 -23.03 2.98
N LEU A 121 8.19 -21.89 3.54
CA LEU A 121 7.74 -20.58 3.07
C LEU A 121 8.94 -19.71 2.72
N VAL A 122 8.86 -18.97 1.63
CA VAL A 122 10.02 -18.27 1.06
C VAL A 122 9.64 -16.85 0.64
N ALA A 123 10.41 -15.86 1.09
CA ALA A 123 10.36 -14.50 0.58
C ALA A 123 11.63 -14.20 -0.21
N ALA A 124 11.48 -14.02 -1.52
CA ALA A 124 12.51 -13.63 -2.46
C ALA A 124 12.44 -12.12 -2.73
N ASN A 125 13.44 -11.39 -2.29
CA ASN A 125 13.51 -9.94 -2.43
C ASN A 125 14.69 -9.57 -3.32
N ALA A 126 14.41 -9.01 -4.49
CA ALA A 126 15.40 -8.35 -5.32
C ALA A 126 15.86 -7.03 -4.67
N PRO A 127 17.01 -6.46 -5.07
CA PRO A 127 17.49 -5.19 -4.54
C PRO A 127 16.43 -4.08 -4.60
N ASN A 128 16.24 -3.37 -3.49
CA ASN A 128 15.42 -2.17 -3.43
C ASN A 128 16.13 -1.06 -2.64
N PRO A 129 16.81 -0.13 -3.33
CA PRO A 129 17.54 0.95 -2.67
C PRO A 129 16.65 1.87 -1.84
N SER A 130 15.39 2.10 -2.27
CA SER A 130 14.46 3.00 -1.56
C SER A 130 13.89 2.41 -0.27
N ALA A 131 13.98 1.09 -0.11
CA ALA A 131 13.54 0.35 1.07
C ALA A 131 14.71 -0.20 1.89
N HIS A 132 15.96 0.09 1.49
CA HIS A 132 17.19 -0.46 2.08
C HIS A 132 17.24 -2.00 2.08
N ILE A 133 16.63 -2.65 1.08
CA ILE A 133 16.59 -4.11 0.94
C ILE A 133 17.69 -4.58 -0.01
N GLN A 134 18.49 -5.54 0.45
CA GLN A 134 19.47 -6.26 -0.37
C GLN A 134 18.84 -7.50 -1.02
N ALA A 135 19.46 -7.98 -2.11
CA ALA A 135 19.04 -9.19 -2.81
C ALA A 135 19.14 -10.43 -1.90
N THR A 136 18.01 -10.92 -1.39
CA THR A 136 17.99 -12.00 -0.39
C THR A 136 16.79 -12.93 -0.57
N LEU A 137 16.98 -14.18 -0.15
CA LEU A 137 15.93 -15.14 0.13
C LEU A 137 15.82 -15.32 1.64
N LYS A 138 14.63 -15.13 2.20
CA LYS A 138 14.29 -15.51 3.56
C LYS A 138 13.42 -16.76 3.52
N ILE A 139 13.79 -17.77 4.29
CA ILE A 139 13.12 -19.07 4.31
C ILE A 139 12.64 -19.36 5.72
N TRP A 140 11.40 -19.79 5.85
CA TRP A 140 10.81 -20.28 7.09
C TRP A 140 10.48 -21.75 6.93
N GLN A 141 11.07 -22.56 7.80
CA GLN A 141 10.83 -24.00 7.86
C GLN A 141 11.02 -24.48 9.30
N ASN A 142 10.10 -25.27 9.83
CA ASN A 142 10.15 -25.81 11.21
C ASN A 142 10.44 -24.72 12.27
N GLU A 143 9.74 -23.59 12.18
CA GLU A 143 9.90 -22.41 13.07
C GLU A 143 11.25 -21.69 12.99
N GLN A 144 12.20 -22.20 12.20
CA GLN A 144 13.47 -21.55 11.95
C GLN A 144 13.39 -20.62 10.76
N GLN A 145 14.06 -19.47 10.87
CA GLN A 145 14.26 -18.55 9.77
C GLN A 145 15.72 -18.60 9.31
N GLN A 146 15.91 -18.79 8.01
CA GLN A 146 17.22 -18.75 7.37
C GLN A 146 17.24 -17.66 6.30
N THR A 147 18.38 -17.01 6.12
CA THR A 147 18.59 -16.01 5.07
C THR A 147 19.75 -16.45 4.18
N MET A 148 19.59 -16.30 2.87
CA MET A 148 20.65 -16.58 1.89
C MET A 148 20.61 -15.57 0.73
N PRO A 149 21.67 -15.48 -0.08
CA PRO A 149 21.68 -14.61 -1.25
C PRO A 149 20.62 -15.00 -2.27
N LEU A 150 19.97 -14.01 -2.90
CA LEU A 150 19.09 -14.25 -4.04
C LEU A 150 19.94 -14.48 -5.29
N THR A 151 20.18 -15.75 -5.62
CA THR A 151 20.75 -16.17 -6.90
C THR A 151 19.70 -16.92 -7.72
N ARG A 152 19.94 -17.06 -9.03
CA ARG A 152 19.07 -17.86 -9.91
C ARG A 152 18.96 -19.31 -9.43
N GLU A 153 20.08 -19.90 -9.02
CA GLU A 153 20.15 -21.27 -8.51
C GLU A 153 19.34 -21.42 -7.23
N ASN A 154 19.56 -20.55 -6.24
CA ASN A 154 18.83 -20.62 -4.97
C ASN A 154 17.33 -20.40 -5.16
N LEU A 155 16.94 -19.45 -6.03
CA LEU A 155 15.52 -19.21 -6.33
C LEU A 155 14.88 -20.44 -6.97
N LEU A 156 15.52 -21.04 -7.97
CA LEU A 156 15.01 -22.26 -8.61
C LEU A 156 14.95 -23.42 -7.63
N HIS A 157 15.96 -23.60 -6.79
CA HIS A 157 15.97 -24.62 -5.74
C HIS A 157 14.75 -24.49 -4.82
N TYR A 158 14.48 -23.28 -4.33
CA TYR A 158 13.37 -23.05 -3.43
C TYR A 158 12.00 -23.01 -4.12
N LEU A 159 11.92 -22.68 -5.41
CA LEU A 159 10.69 -22.86 -6.18
C LEU A 159 10.23 -24.33 -6.21
N HIS A 160 11.15 -25.29 -6.14
CA HIS A 160 10.82 -26.72 -6.07
C HIS A 160 10.54 -27.24 -4.66
N LYS A 161 10.86 -26.47 -3.61
CA LYS A 161 10.70 -26.90 -2.20
C LYS A 161 9.64 -26.13 -1.44
N ALA A 162 9.35 -24.90 -1.85
CA ALA A 162 8.42 -24.03 -1.16
C ALA A 162 6.98 -24.50 -1.38
N ASP A 163 6.18 -24.40 -0.33
CA ASP A 163 4.73 -24.44 -0.44
C ASP A 163 4.17 -23.04 -0.73
N TYR A 164 4.90 -22.00 -0.33
CA TYR A 164 4.60 -20.60 -0.63
C TYR A 164 5.86 -19.81 -0.92
N LEU A 165 5.88 -19.11 -2.05
CA LEU A 165 6.95 -18.19 -2.42
C LEU A 165 6.41 -16.81 -2.81
N THR A 166 6.91 -15.75 -2.16
CA THR A 166 6.69 -14.37 -2.58
C THR A 166 7.93 -13.86 -3.32
N PHE A 167 7.77 -13.22 -4.46
CA PHE A 167 8.82 -12.48 -5.16
C PHE A 167 8.51 -10.98 -5.14
N THR A 168 9.45 -10.18 -4.63
CA THR A 168 9.39 -8.71 -4.65
C THR A 168 10.55 -8.17 -5.47
N GLY A 169 10.24 -7.42 -6.52
CA GLY A 169 11.25 -6.88 -7.43
C GLY A 169 10.65 -6.41 -8.74
N HIS A 170 11.52 -6.09 -9.70
CA HIS A 170 11.08 -5.75 -11.04
C HIS A 170 10.62 -6.99 -11.83
N GLY A 171 9.67 -6.78 -12.73
CA GLY A 171 9.16 -7.84 -13.58
C GLY A 171 8.48 -7.27 -14.83
N ALA A 172 8.11 -8.19 -15.71
CA ALA A 172 7.25 -7.96 -16.85
C ALA A 172 6.39 -9.21 -17.06
N ALA A 173 5.49 -9.17 -18.04
CA ALA A 173 4.61 -10.30 -18.37
C ALA A 173 5.34 -11.64 -18.57
N ARG A 174 6.62 -11.61 -18.98
CA ARG A 174 7.39 -12.81 -19.38
C ARG A 174 8.56 -13.14 -18.44
N TYR A 175 8.86 -12.29 -17.45
CA TYR A 175 10.01 -12.51 -16.58
C TYR A 175 9.92 -11.81 -15.22
N TRP A 176 10.65 -12.36 -14.26
CA TRP A 176 11.13 -11.67 -13.07
C TRP A 176 12.58 -11.24 -13.26
N LYS A 177 12.93 -10.04 -12.80
CA LYS A 177 14.30 -9.50 -12.83
C LYS A 177 14.89 -9.63 -11.43
N LEU A 178 15.84 -10.54 -11.27
CA LEU A 178 16.51 -10.80 -9.99
C LEU A 178 17.58 -9.74 -9.72
N ASP A 179 18.33 -9.38 -10.77
CA ASP A 179 19.29 -8.28 -10.80
C ASP A 179 19.40 -7.69 -12.22
N GLU A 180 20.35 -6.80 -12.47
CA GLU A 180 20.54 -6.16 -13.79
C GLU A 180 20.80 -7.14 -14.95
N GLN A 181 21.42 -8.28 -14.68
CA GLN A 181 21.86 -9.26 -15.69
C GLN A 181 21.04 -10.55 -15.65
N VAL A 182 20.38 -10.85 -14.54
CA VAL A 182 19.71 -12.13 -14.28
C VAL A 182 18.19 -11.95 -14.33
N ARG A 183 17.57 -12.72 -15.22
CA ARG A 183 16.12 -12.82 -15.36
C ARG A 183 15.67 -14.27 -15.17
N LEU A 184 14.49 -14.46 -14.60
CA LEU A 184 13.77 -15.73 -14.57
C LEU A 184 12.59 -15.62 -15.53
N SER A 185 12.50 -16.53 -16.48
CA SER A 185 11.52 -16.51 -17.56
C SER A 185 10.85 -17.89 -17.72
N ARG A 186 9.87 -18.00 -18.64
CA ARG A 186 9.12 -19.24 -18.88
C ARG A 186 10.00 -20.49 -19.05
N GLN A 187 11.11 -20.38 -19.79
CA GLN A 187 12.02 -21.51 -20.05
C GLN A 187 12.78 -22.00 -18.81
N ASP A 188 12.87 -21.16 -17.77
CA ASP A 188 13.56 -21.50 -16.53
C ASP A 188 12.63 -22.24 -15.55
N ILE A 189 11.30 -22.17 -15.76
CA ILE A 189 10.31 -22.81 -14.90
C ILE A 189 10.20 -24.30 -15.26
N ARG A 190 10.74 -25.13 -14.36
CA ARG A 190 10.68 -26.60 -14.42
C ARG A 190 9.44 -27.12 -13.67
N PRO A 191 9.09 -28.42 -13.78
CA PRO A 191 7.96 -28.99 -13.07
C PRO A 191 7.97 -28.68 -11.55
N LEU A 192 6.89 -28.10 -11.05
CA LEU A 192 6.76 -27.57 -9.70
C LEU A 192 5.88 -28.47 -8.83
N PRO A 193 6.10 -28.48 -7.50
CA PRO A 193 5.09 -28.91 -6.55
C PRO A 193 3.87 -27.97 -6.59
N PRO A 194 2.77 -28.26 -5.86
CA PRO A 194 1.61 -27.36 -5.73
C PRO A 194 1.92 -26.10 -4.89
N VAL A 195 2.97 -25.36 -5.27
CA VAL A 195 3.40 -24.11 -4.66
C VAL A 195 2.41 -22.98 -4.94
N VAL A 196 2.17 -22.15 -3.94
CA VAL A 196 1.49 -20.86 -4.09
C VAL A 196 2.54 -19.79 -4.38
N VAL A 197 2.37 -19.05 -5.46
CA VAL A 197 3.32 -18.00 -5.86
C VAL A 197 2.66 -16.63 -5.74
N GLN A 198 3.37 -15.67 -5.17
CA GLN A 198 2.99 -14.26 -5.17
C GLN A 198 4.07 -13.41 -5.81
N SER A 199 3.68 -12.46 -6.65
CA SER A 199 4.59 -11.54 -7.31
C SER A 199 4.17 -10.08 -7.07
N ALA A 200 5.00 -9.36 -6.32
CA ALA A 200 4.91 -7.92 -6.14
C ALA A 200 5.73 -7.21 -7.24
N SER A 201 5.36 -7.43 -8.51
CA SER A 201 6.11 -6.97 -9.68
C SER A 201 5.21 -6.52 -10.83
N CYS A 202 5.72 -5.67 -11.71
CA CYS A 202 4.96 -5.11 -12.83
C CYS A 202 4.52 -6.17 -13.83
N ASN A 203 3.23 -6.13 -14.21
CA ASN A 203 2.66 -6.82 -15.36
C ASN A 203 2.77 -8.36 -15.37
N THR A 204 3.16 -9.00 -14.26
CA THR A 204 3.46 -10.44 -14.23
C THR A 204 2.21 -11.32 -14.33
N PHE A 205 1.02 -10.75 -14.13
CA PHE A 205 -0.26 -11.46 -14.19
C PHE A 205 -0.91 -11.47 -15.59
N ARG A 206 -0.33 -10.84 -16.62
CA ARG A 206 -0.96 -10.75 -17.95
C ARG A 206 -1.03 -12.13 -18.63
N LEU A 207 -2.14 -12.85 -18.48
CA LEU A 207 -2.33 -14.23 -18.97
C LEU A 207 -2.51 -14.30 -20.49
N TRP A 208 -3.05 -13.23 -21.09
CA TRP A 208 -3.29 -13.11 -22.53
C TRP A 208 -2.03 -12.76 -23.33
N GLU A 209 -0.92 -12.49 -22.65
CA GLU A 209 0.36 -12.22 -23.31
C GLU A 209 1.04 -13.53 -23.73
N LYS A 210 1.65 -13.50 -24.92
CA LYS A 210 2.52 -14.59 -25.36
C LYS A 210 3.64 -14.80 -24.34
N ASP A 211 3.92 -16.06 -24.03
CA ASP A 211 4.95 -16.48 -23.06
C ASP A 211 4.72 -15.93 -21.64
N SER A 212 3.46 -15.73 -21.24
CA SER A 212 3.07 -15.30 -19.89
C SER A 212 3.76 -16.13 -18.80
N LEU A 213 4.41 -15.43 -17.87
CA LEU A 213 5.11 -16.01 -16.75
C LEU A 213 4.14 -16.67 -15.76
N ALA A 214 3.02 -16.03 -15.45
CA ALA A 214 1.99 -16.60 -14.58
C ALA A 214 1.45 -17.93 -15.14
N LEU A 215 1.19 -17.98 -16.46
CA LEU A 215 0.83 -19.24 -17.13
C LEU A 215 1.95 -20.28 -17.05
N ALA A 216 3.21 -19.88 -17.19
CA ALA A 216 4.35 -20.80 -17.07
C ALA A 216 4.40 -21.48 -15.69
N PHE A 217 4.15 -20.73 -14.61
CA PHE A 217 4.10 -21.30 -13.25
C PHE A 217 2.98 -22.33 -13.10
N VAL A 218 1.75 -22.00 -13.48
CA VAL A 218 0.61 -22.93 -13.32
C VAL A 218 0.66 -24.11 -14.29
N ASP A 219 1.20 -23.90 -15.49
CA ASP A 219 1.40 -24.96 -16.48
C ASP A 219 2.39 -26.02 -15.97
N GLN A 220 3.34 -25.61 -15.12
CA GLN A 220 4.39 -26.46 -14.57
C GLN A 220 4.02 -27.08 -13.23
N GLY A 221 2.91 -26.71 -12.61
CA GLY A 221 2.42 -27.40 -11.39
C GLY A 221 2.12 -26.50 -10.20
N ALA A 222 2.37 -25.19 -10.28
CA ALA A 222 1.95 -24.28 -9.21
C ALA A 222 0.44 -24.40 -8.95
N ALA A 223 0.05 -24.36 -7.67
CA ALA A 223 -1.35 -24.40 -7.24
C ALA A 223 -2.02 -23.03 -7.38
N ALA A 224 -1.24 -21.96 -7.31
CA ALA A 224 -1.72 -20.62 -7.58
C ALA A 224 -0.60 -19.65 -7.94
N TYR A 225 -0.97 -18.58 -8.64
CA TYR A 225 -0.14 -17.43 -8.90
C TYR A 225 -0.92 -16.15 -8.60
N THR A 226 -0.37 -15.26 -7.79
CA THR A 226 -0.93 -13.91 -7.56
C THR A 226 0.05 -12.86 -8.07
N GLY A 227 -0.47 -11.82 -8.71
CA GLY A 227 0.37 -10.79 -9.32
C GLY A 227 -0.42 -9.60 -9.84
N PHE A 228 0.29 -8.56 -10.25
CA PHE A 228 -0.34 -7.39 -10.86
C PHE A 228 -0.48 -7.54 -12.37
N ALA A 229 -1.65 -7.18 -12.89
CA ALA A 229 -1.87 -7.05 -14.34
C ALA A 229 -1.15 -5.82 -14.93
N TYR A 230 -0.94 -4.80 -14.09
CA TYR A 230 -0.31 -3.52 -14.44
C TYR A 230 0.88 -3.21 -13.52
N SER A 231 1.58 -2.10 -13.76
CA SER A 231 2.70 -1.68 -12.91
C SER A 231 2.20 -1.27 -11.50
N PRO A 232 2.65 -1.93 -10.41
CA PRO A 232 2.33 -1.49 -9.07
C PRO A 232 3.23 -0.34 -8.61
N ASN A 233 2.80 0.37 -7.55
CA ASN A 233 3.70 1.14 -6.71
C ASN A 233 4.16 0.27 -5.53
N GLU A 234 5.46 0.20 -5.33
CA GLU A 234 6.07 -0.61 -4.28
C GLU A 234 5.80 -0.06 -2.87
N GLY A 235 5.65 -0.96 -1.91
CA GLY A 235 5.40 -0.63 -0.50
C GLY A 235 3.91 -0.66 -0.10
N TYR A 236 2.99 -0.95 -1.01
CA TYR A 236 1.55 -0.94 -0.75
C TYR A 236 0.90 -2.33 -0.76
N LEU A 237 1.72 -3.38 -0.71
CA LEU A 237 1.25 -4.72 -0.32
C LEU A 237 1.54 -4.96 1.16
N PHE A 238 0.56 -5.48 1.86
CA PHE A 238 0.64 -5.84 3.28
C PHE A 238 1.62 -6.99 3.44
N GLY A 239 2.70 -6.75 4.18
CA GLY A 239 3.79 -7.72 4.32
C GLY A 239 4.79 -7.79 3.20
N GLN A 240 4.84 -6.78 2.34
CA GLN A 240 5.90 -6.71 1.36
C GLN A 240 7.27 -6.78 2.05
N PHE A 241 8.22 -7.46 1.41
CA PHE A 241 9.55 -7.81 1.91
C PHE A 241 9.59 -8.98 2.92
N ASP A 242 8.81 -8.94 4.00
CA ASP A 242 9.03 -9.86 5.15
C ASP A 242 7.78 -10.58 5.69
N GLY A 243 6.57 -10.21 5.27
CA GLY A 243 5.35 -10.55 6.00
C GLY A 243 4.60 -11.82 5.56
N LEU A 244 4.99 -12.47 4.45
CA LEU A 244 4.36 -13.70 3.93
C LEU A 244 2.83 -13.76 4.16
N PRO A 245 2.04 -12.88 3.53
CA PRO A 245 0.64 -12.67 3.90
C PRO A 245 -0.25 -13.91 3.79
N TYR A 246 0.09 -14.90 2.94
CA TYR A 246 -0.72 -16.13 2.81
C TYR A 246 -0.35 -17.21 3.83
N ARG A 247 0.79 -17.09 4.53
CA ARG A 247 1.36 -18.12 5.42
C ARG A 247 0.33 -18.73 6.35
N TYR A 248 -0.52 -17.89 6.92
CA TYR A 248 -1.49 -18.28 7.93
C TYR A 248 -2.94 -18.29 7.42
N SER A 249 -3.14 -18.30 6.11
CA SER A 249 -4.48 -18.51 5.53
C SER A 249 -5.05 -19.86 5.95
N TYR A 250 -6.36 -19.91 6.20
CA TYR A 250 -7.09 -21.09 6.68
C TYR A 250 -8.49 -21.14 6.04
N PRO A 251 -9.29 -22.22 6.19
CA PRO A 251 -10.53 -22.41 5.43
C PRO A 251 -11.51 -21.24 5.50
N ASP A 252 -11.64 -20.62 6.68
CA ASP A 252 -12.54 -19.50 6.93
C ASP A 252 -11.94 -18.14 6.52
N PHE A 253 -10.66 -18.10 6.15
CA PHE A 253 -9.94 -16.92 5.65
C PHE A 253 -8.91 -17.34 4.57
N PRO A 254 -9.39 -17.70 3.37
CA PRO A 254 -8.54 -18.24 2.31
C PRO A 254 -7.80 -17.13 1.56
N VAL A 255 -6.86 -17.54 0.69
CA VAL A 255 -5.99 -16.63 -0.06
C VAL A 255 -6.74 -15.61 -0.90
N GLY A 256 -7.90 -15.96 -1.49
CA GLY A 256 -8.71 -15.02 -2.25
C GLY A 256 -9.19 -13.82 -1.43
N VAL A 257 -9.51 -14.02 -0.14
CA VAL A 257 -9.90 -12.92 0.77
C VAL A 257 -8.67 -12.04 1.06
N ILE A 258 -7.50 -12.66 1.27
CA ILE A 258 -6.25 -11.92 1.47
C ILE A 258 -5.93 -11.07 0.24
N VAL A 259 -6.11 -11.59 -0.98
CA VAL A 259 -5.94 -10.83 -2.23
C VAL A 259 -6.86 -9.62 -2.29
N GLN A 260 -8.10 -9.71 -1.82
CA GLN A 260 -9.01 -8.55 -1.77
C GLN A 260 -8.59 -7.52 -0.72
N LEU A 261 -8.06 -7.95 0.43
CA LEU A 261 -7.47 -7.05 1.41
C LEU A 261 -6.21 -6.36 0.88
N GLN A 262 -5.38 -7.07 0.10
CA GLN A 262 -4.26 -6.48 -0.63
C GLN A 262 -4.75 -5.42 -1.63
N ASN A 263 -5.77 -5.72 -2.43
CA ASN A 263 -6.37 -4.75 -3.35
C ASN A 263 -6.97 -3.53 -2.64
N ARG A 264 -7.58 -3.70 -1.46
CA ARG A 264 -8.00 -2.55 -0.65
C ARG A 264 -6.79 -1.70 -0.25
N GLY A 265 -5.71 -2.32 0.19
CA GLY A 265 -4.48 -1.62 0.52
C GLY A 265 -3.91 -0.83 -0.67
N THR A 266 -3.90 -1.43 -1.87
CA THR A 266 -3.43 -0.74 -3.08
C THR A 266 -4.34 0.40 -3.50
N LEU A 267 -5.66 0.28 -3.34
CA LEU A 267 -6.65 1.36 -3.54
C LEU A 267 -6.48 2.51 -2.54
N GLN A 268 -5.95 2.23 -1.35
CA GLN A 268 -5.60 3.25 -0.36
C GLN A 268 -4.22 3.88 -0.62
N GLY A 269 -3.35 3.14 -1.30
CA GLY A 269 -1.97 3.53 -1.55
C GLY A 269 -1.75 4.29 -2.86
N PHE A 270 -2.12 3.69 -3.99
CA PHE A 270 -1.79 4.22 -5.32
C PHE A 270 -2.79 3.91 -6.45
N ALA A 271 -3.51 2.79 -6.37
CA ALA A 271 -4.25 2.22 -7.49
C ALA A 271 -5.62 2.88 -7.67
N ALA A 272 -6.00 3.20 -8.90
CA ALA A 272 -7.33 3.74 -9.20
C ALA A 272 -8.44 2.65 -9.20
N PHE A 273 -8.07 1.39 -9.40
CA PHE A 273 -8.93 0.21 -9.32
C PHE A 273 -8.08 -1.01 -8.92
N PRO A 274 -8.67 -2.09 -8.38
CA PRO A 274 -8.00 -3.37 -8.16
C PRO A 274 -7.41 -3.97 -9.44
N TYR A 275 -6.10 -4.22 -9.44
CA TYR A 275 -5.44 -4.98 -10.51
C TYR A 275 -4.37 -5.96 -10.00
N PHE A 276 -4.48 -6.37 -8.73
CA PHE A 276 -3.78 -7.52 -8.18
C PHE A 276 -4.74 -8.72 -8.18
N PHE A 277 -4.40 -9.77 -8.91
CA PHE A 277 -5.32 -10.88 -9.17
C PHE A 277 -4.72 -12.22 -8.76
N LEU A 278 -5.60 -13.22 -8.64
CA LEU A 278 -5.29 -14.60 -8.33
C LEU A 278 -5.64 -15.50 -9.53
N LEU A 279 -4.65 -16.29 -9.96
CA LEU A 279 -4.78 -17.40 -10.90
C LEU A 279 -4.73 -18.68 -10.07
N GLY A 280 -5.86 -19.38 -9.94
CA GLY A 280 -6.08 -20.48 -9.02
C GLY A 280 -7.42 -20.34 -8.28
N ASP A 281 -7.72 -21.30 -7.41
CA ASP A 281 -8.96 -21.30 -6.61
C ASP A 281 -8.88 -20.26 -5.48
N PRO A 282 -9.83 -19.31 -5.36
CA PRO A 282 -9.81 -18.30 -4.30
C PRO A 282 -9.99 -18.85 -2.89
N ARG A 283 -10.44 -20.10 -2.76
CA ARG A 283 -10.70 -20.78 -1.48
C ARG A 283 -9.50 -21.57 -0.97
N LEU A 284 -8.38 -21.58 -1.70
CA LEU A 284 -7.17 -22.26 -1.25
C LEU A 284 -6.63 -21.61 0.05
N PHE A 285 -6.03 -22.44 0.89
CA PHE A 285 -5.44 -22.04 2.17
C PHE A 285 -4.20 -22.89 2.48
N LEU A 286 -3.31 -22.37 3.33
CA LEU A 286 -2.05 -23.04 3.70
C LEU A 286 -2.10 -23.77 5.04
N GLN A 287 -3.00 -23.36 5.94
CA GLN A 287 -3.19 -23.93 7.26
C GLN A 287 -4.56 -24.59 7.37
N ARG A 288 -4.65 -25.70 8.09
CA ARG A 288 -5.93 -26.42 8.27
C ARG A 288 -6.89 -25.71 9.24
N GLU A 289 -6.33 -24.94 10.16
CA GLU A 289 -7.05 -24.22 11.21
C GLU A 289 -6.48 -22.81 11.40
N ALA A 290 -7.21 -21.97 12.12
CA ALA A 290 -6.72 -20.64 12.47
C ALA A 290 -5.45 -20.75 13.34
N PRO A 291 -4.44 -19.88 13.14
CA PRO A 291 -3.17 -19.98 13.85
C PRO A 291 -3.24 -19.42 15.28
N TYR A 292 -4.42 -19.31 15.89
CA TYR A 292 -4.64 -18.68 17.20
C TYR A 292 -5.88 -19.23 17.87
N ASN A 293 -6.04 -18.94 19.15
CA ASN A 293 -7.23 -19.31 19.92
C ASN A 293 -7.95 -18.07 20.43
N LEU A 294 -9.27 -18.00 20.27
CA LEU A 294 -10.09 -16.97 20.89
C LEU A 294 -10.24 -17.28 22.39
N LYS A 295 -9.76 -16.37 23.23
CA LYS A 295 -9.79 -16.48 24.70
C LYS A 295 -11.04 -15.84 25.30
N SER A 296 -11.43 -14.66 24.79
CA SER A 296 -12.65 -13.98 25.20
C SER A 296 -13.24 -13.14 24.07
N ASP A 297 -14.56 -12.99 24.11
CA ASP A 297 -15.36 -12.16 23.20
C ASP A 297 -16.47 -11.51 24.02
N THR A 298 -16.33 -10.21 24.27
CA THR A 298 -17.22 -9.46 25.16
C THR A 298 -17.84 -8.30 24.38
N VAL A 299 -19.16 -8.16 24.47
CA VAL A 299 -19.90 -7.06 23.84
C VAL A 299 -20.43 -6.15 24.95
N GLU A 300 -20.07 -4.87 24.89
CA GLU A 300 -20.48 -3.85 25.84
C GLU A 300 -21.08 -2.66 25.08
N GLY A 301 -22.40 -2.56 25.05
CA GLY A 301 -23.10 -1.48 24.34
C GLY A 301 -22.78 -1.50 22.83
N SER A 302 -22.03 -0.50 22.35
CA SER A 302 -21.65 -0.33 20.94
C SER A 302 -20.22 -0.79 20.62
N SER A 303 -19.53 -1.41 21.59
CA SER A 303 -18.19 -1.95 21.41
C SER A 303 -18.16 -3.46 21.62
N ARG A 304 -17.19 -4.10 20.97
CA ARG A 304 -16.88 -5.52 21.13
C ARG A 304 -15.38 -5.70 21.28
N THR A 305 -14.97 -6.45 22.29
CA THR A 305 -13.56 -6.74 22.57
C THR A 305 -13.32 -8.22 22.38
N LEU A 306 -12.36 -8.57 21.52
CA LEU A 306 -11.90 -9.93 21.30
C LEU A 306 -10.45 -10.06 21.74
N VAL A 307 -10.16 -11.07 22.55
CA VAL A 307 -8.79 -11.39 22.98
C VAL A 307 -8.40 -12.74 22.41
N TYR A 308 -7.31 -12.78 21.65
CA TYR A 308 -6.73 -13.99 21.08
C TYR A 308 -5.41 -14.31 21.76
N GLN A 309 -5.12 -15.60 21.93
CA GLN A 309 -3.88 -16.10 22.50
C GLN A 309 -3.17 -17.05 21.54
N ASN A 310 -1.88 -17.30 21.80
CA ASN A 310 -1.00 -18.12 20.97
C ASN A 310 -0.91 -17.62 19.53
N VAL A 311 -1.02 -16.30 19.33
CA VAL A 311 -0.91 -15.68 18.02
C VAL A 311 0.57 -15.73 17.60
N PRO A 312 0.92 -16.28 16.42
CA PRO A 312 2.31 -16.29 15.99
C PRO A 312 2.72 -14.92 15.45
N ALA A 313 4.03 -14.69 15.37
CA ALA A 313 4.56 -13.48 14.73
C ALA A 313 4.32 -13.52 13.20
N GLY A 314 4.09 -12.34 12.62
CA GLY A 314 3.88 -12.15 11.19
C GLY A 314 2.53 -11.52 10.87
N ILE A 315 1.96 -11.89 9.72
CA ILE A 315 0.69 -11.36 9.22
C ILE A 315 -0.42 -12.35 9.47
N ILE A 316 -1.34 -11.96 10.34
CA ILE A 316 -2.36 -12.85 10.87
C ILE A 316 -3.72 -12.49 10.29
N PRO A 317 -4.35 -13.41 9.54
CA PRO A 317 -5.72 -13.26 9.10
C PRO A 317 -6.70 -13.52 10.25
N VAL A 318 -7.53 -12.53 10.59
CA VAL A 318 -8.56 -12.62 11.64
C VAL A 318 -9.95 -12.38 11.07
N ARG A 319 -10.81 -13.40 11.13
CA ARG A 319 -12.23 -13.27 10.79
C ARG A 319 -13.03 -13.03 12.06
N VAL A 320 -13.69 -11.88 12.13
CA VAL A 320 -14.63 -11.52 13.19
C VAL A 320 -16.04 -11.76 12.68
N LYS A 321 -16.66 -12.86 13.14
CA LYS A 321 -18.05 -13.21 12.80
C LYS A 321 -19.01 -12.13 13.30
N GLY A 322 -19.90 -11.64 12.44
CA GLY A 322 -20.77 -10.51 12.76
C GLY A 322 -20.04 -9.17 12.91
N GLY A 323 -18.76 -9.10 12.53
CA GLY A 323 -17.92 -7.93 12.74
C GLY A 323 -18.20 -6.75 11.79
N ALA A 324 -18.98 -6.95 10.71
CA ALA A 324 -19.17 -5.93 9.68
C ALA A 324 -19.91 -4.67 10.17
N GLU A 325 -20.66 -4.77 11.28
CA GLU A 325 -21.34 -3.61 11.89
C GLU A 325 -20.38 -2.62 12.56
N TYR A 326 -19.13 -3.04 12.84
CA TYR A 326 -18.14 -2.21 13.51
C TYR A 326 -17.28 -1.48 12.49
N SER A 327 -17.45 -0.17 12.33
CA SER A 327 -16.67 0.57 11.33
C SER A 327 -15.23 0.87 11.77
N PHE A 328 -14.90 0.68 13.05
CA PHE A 328 -13.62 1.06 13.64
C PHE A 328 -13.01 -0.09 14.43
N VAL A 329 -11.71 -0.33 14.23
CA VAL A 329 -10.96 -1.41 14.87
C VAL A 329 -9.67 -0.85 15.46
N HIS A 330 -9.44 -1.14 16.74
CA HIS A 330 -8.20 -0.88 17.43
C HIS A 330 -7.53 -2.21 17.78
N ALA A 331 -6.45 -2.52 17.07
CA ALA A 331 -5.55 -3.62 17.44
C ALA A 331 -4.57 -3.10 18.49
N VAL A 332 -4.82 -3.44 19.75
CA VAL A 332 -4.16 -2.82 20.91
C VAL A 332 -2.64 -3.02 20.83
N GLY A 333 -1.90 -1.92 20.97
CA GLY A 333 -0.43 -1.92 20.88
C GLY A 333 0.13 -2.07 19.45
N ILE A 334 -0.73 -2.14 18.43
CA ILE A 334 -0.34 -2.30 17.02
C ILE A 334 -0.71 -1.06 16.21
N THR A 335 -2.02 -0.83 16.01
CA THR A 335 -2.56 0.30 15.22
C THR A 335 -4.09 0.38 15.33
N THR A 336 -4.68 1.42 14.74
CA THR A 336 -6.13 1.58 14.56
C THR A 336 -6.46 1.70 13.08
N ALA A 337 -7.65 1.28 12.67
CA ALA A 337 -8.17 1.46 11.31
C ALA A 337 -9.68 1.70 11.30
N SER A 338 -10.17 2.43 10.30
CA SER A 338 -11.58 2.65 10.00
C SER A 338 -11.96 2.19 8.58
N ASP A 339 -13.22 1.78 8.40
CA ASP A 339 -13.73 1.35 7.08
C ASP A 339 -13.65 2.51 6.06
N HIS A 340 -13.47 3.73 6.56
CA HIS A 340 -13.35 4.98 5.81
C HIS A 340 -11.91 5.53 5.72
N ASP A 341 -10.90 4.71 6.02
CA ASP A 341 -9.50 5.16 5.98
C ASP A 341 -9.10 5.62 4.58
N LEU A 342 -8.59 6.84 4.54
CA LEU A 342 -8.16 7.48 3.30
C LEU A 342 -6.78 7.00 2.85
N PHE A 343 -5.91 6.58 3.77
CA PHE A 343 -4.56 6.16 3.42
C PHE A 343 -4.30 4.72 3.83
N TYR A 344 -3.22 4.18 3.28
CA TYR A 344 -2.82 2.81 3.49
C TYR A 344 -2.31 2.61 4.92
N ASN A 345 -2.65 1.45 5.51
CA ASN A 345 -2.12 1.03 6.80
C ASN A 345 -1.43 -0.34 6.66
N SER A 346 -0.10 -0.36 6.84
CA SER A 346 0.77 -1.53 6.69
C SER A 346 0.76 -2.47 7.91
N ARG A 347 -0.01 -2.15 8.95
CA ARG A 347 -0.15 -2.95 10.18
C ARG A 347 -1.56 -3.48 10.44
N LEU A 348 -2.58 -2.88 9.85
CA LEU A 348 -3.95 -3.37 9.86
C LEU A 348 -4.63 -3.06 8.53
N GLN A 349 -5.15 -4.08 7.86
CA GLN A 349 -6.06 -3.94 6.73
C GLN A 349 -7.36 -4.66 7.04
N MET A 350 -8.49 -4.12 6.58
CA MET A 350 -9.79 -4.71 6.87
C MET A 350 -10.80 -4.60 5.74
N LEU A 351 -11.67 -5.59 5.67
CA LEU A 351 -12.66 -5.73 4.62
C LEU A 351 -13.89 -6.42 5.19
N ASN A 352 -15.07 -5.96 4.78
CA ASN A 352 -16.32 -6.60 5.15
C ASN A 352 -16.76 -7.52 4.01
N PHE A 353 -17.07 -8.78 4.33
CA PHE A 353 -17.75 -9.71 3.45
C PHE A 353 -19.00 -10.20 4.15
N GLY A 354 -20.17 -9.93 3.58
CA GLY A 354 -21.42 -10.26 4.24
C GLY A 354 -21.54 -9.53 5.59
N LYS A 355 -21.90 -10.31 6.62
CA LYS A 355 -22.01 -9.86 8.02
C LYS A 355 -20.67 -9.86 8.77
N ASP A 356 -19.60 -10.39 8.17
CA ASP A 356 -18.33 -10.61 8.85
C ASP A 356 -17.29 -9.57 8.48
N LYS A 357 -16.35 -9.31 9.41
CA LYS A 357 -15.18 -8.48 9.16
C LYS A 357 -13.93 -9.34 9.08
N PHE A 358 -13.14 -9.11 8.05
CA PHE A 358 -11.89 -9.80 7.77
C PHE A 358 -10.75 -8.81 7.98
N LEU A 359 -9.77 -9.18 8.81
CA LEU A 359 -8.63 -8.36 9.18
C LEU A 359 -7.33 -9.05 8.78
N LEU A 360 -6.36 -8.30 8.26
CA LEU A 360 -4.96 -8.69 8.25
C LEU A 360 -4.22 -7.83 9.26
N VAL A 361 -3.61 -8.47 10.26
CA VAL A 361 -2.94 -7.78 11.36
C VAL A 361 -1.47 -8.17 11.39
N ALA A 362 -0.56 -7.18 11.40
CA ALA A 362 0.85 -7.42 11.60
C ALA A 362 1.18 -7.46 13.09
N THR A 363 1.67 -8.59 13.61
CA THR A 363 1.92 -8.80 15.04
C THR A 363 3.30 -9.38 15.31
N LYS A 364 3.83 -9.10 16.51
CA LYS A 364 5.05 -9.71 17.05
C LYS A 364 4.79 -11.08 17.69
N GLY A 365 3.54 -11.54 17.69
CA GLY A 365 3.09 -12.76 18.34
C GLY A 365 2.73 -12.56 19.82
N GLY A 366 2.17 -13.60 20.45
CA GLY A 366 1.68 -13.58 21.83
C GLY A 366 0.16 -13.41 21.92
N GLU A 367 -0.28 -12.44 22.71
CA GLU A 367 -1.69 -12.07 22.87
C GLU A 367 -2.05 -10.95 21.86
N LEU A 368 -3.23 -11.03 21.25
CA LEU A 368 -3.78 -9.99 20.39
C LEU A 368 -5.15 -9.57 20.91
N GLU A 369 -5.28 -8.32 21.31
CA GLU A 369 -6.56 -7.72 21.69
C GLU A 369 -7.07 -6.82 20.55
N LEU A 370 -8.30 -7.07 20.12
CA LEU A 370 -9.02 -6.27 19.14
C LEU A 370 -10.22 -5.61 19.81
N ARG A 371 -10.26 -4.28 19.81
CA ARG A 371 -11.42 -3.50 20.24
C ARG A 371 -12.13 -2.94 19.01
N LEU A 372 -13.38 -3.32 18.84
CA LEU A 372 -14.22 -2.93 17.73
C LEU A 372 -15.26 -1.93 18.22
N GLU A 373 -15.47 -0.87 17.47
CA GLU A 373 -16.48 0.16 17.74
C GLU A 373 -17.34 0.38 16.50
N ARG A 374 -18.67 0.55 16.69
CA ARG A 374 -19.60 0.83 15.58
C ARG A 374 -19.25 2.09 14.79
N HIS A 375 -18.72 3.09 15.48
CA HIS A 375 -18.34 4.36 14.89
C HIS A 375 -16.99 4.80 15.46
N SER A 376 -16.14 5.35 14.60
CA SER A 376 -14.96 6.09 15.02
C SER A 376 -15.37 7.41 15.68
N ARG A 377 -14.51 7.95 16.55
CA ARG A 377 -14.68 9.31 17.06
C ARG A 377 -14.42 10.30 15.93
N TRP A 378 -15.24 11.36 15.82
CA TRP A 378 -15.15 12.31 14.69
C TRP A 378 -13.77 12.93 14.49
N TYR A 379 -13.04 13.21 15.58
CA TYR A 379 -11.72 13.83 15.52
C TYR A 379 -10.64 12.85 15.06
N TRP A 380 -10.87 11.54 15.18
CA TRP A 380 -9.90 10.51 14.82
C TRP A 380 -9.52 10.60 13.34
N HIS A 381 -10.51 10.74 12.45
CA HIS A 381 -10.25 10.87 11.02
C HIS A 381 -9.36 12.06 10.67
N ALA A 382 -9.57 13.20 11.35
CA ALA A 382 -8.75 14.39 11.12
C ALA A 382 -7.32 14.19 11.61
N THR A 383 -7.14 13.56 12.78
CA THR A 383 -5.81 13.29 13.33
C THR A 383 -5.07 12.21 12.54
N ASP A 384 -5.76 11.17 12.08
CA ASP A 384 -5.21 10.06 11.31
C ASP A 384 -4.71 10.54 9.94
N ILE A 385 -5.57 11.24 9.17
CA ILE A 385 -5.20 11.87 7.89
C ILE A 385 -4.00 12.80 8.05
N LEU A 386 -3.95 13.57 9.14
CA LEU A 386 -2.86 14.49 9.41
C LEU A 386 -1.55 13.74 9.72
N SER A 387 -1.59 12.78 10.66
CA SER A 387 -0.43 11.98 11.04
C SER A 387 0.14 11.20 9.85
N ASP A 388 -0.71 10.58 9.05
CA ASP A 388 -0.29 9.87 7.85
C ASP A 388 0.32 10.81 6.80
N SER A 389 -0.26 12.00 6.63
CA SER A 389 0.29 13.00 5.71
C SER A 389 1.66 13.50 6.16
N LEU A 390 1.84 13.74 7.47
CA LEU A 390 3.11 14.13 8.06
C LEU A 390 4.15 13.02 7.96
N ASP A 391 3.80 11.77 8.26
CA ASP A 391 4.68 10.61 8.09
C ASP A 391 5.13 10.48 6.63
N PHE A 392 4.20 10.69 5.68
CA PHE A 392 4.51 10.65 4.25
C PHE A 392 5.48 11.75 3.85
N ALA A 393 5.16 13.01 4.13
CA ALA A 393 5.91 14.14 3.62
C ALA A 393 7.23 14.40 4.36
N LEU A 394 7.26 14.17 5.68
CA LEU A 394 8.41 14.52 6.52
C LEU A 394 9.41 13.39 6.72
N LEU A 395 8.96 12.12 6.60
CA LEU A 395 9.78 10.94 6.89
C LEU A 395 9.99 10.07 5.66
N PHE A 396 8.91 9.68 4.97
CA PHE A 396 9.00 8.75 3.83
C PHE A 396 9.50 9.41 2.52
N LEU A 397 9.02 10.60 2.20
CA LEU A 397 9.37 11.27 0.95
C LEU A 397 10.86 11.65 0.87
N PRO A 398 11.51 12.15 1.95
CA PRO A 398 12.94 12.44 1.90
C PRO A 398 13.80 11.21 1.62
N GLN A 399 13.51 10.05 2.23
CA GLN A 399 14.28 8.82 1.98
C GLN A 399 14.14 8.28 0.54
N SER A 400 13.06 8.64 -0.16
CA SER A 400 12.80 8.21 -1.54
C SER A 400 13.54 9.06 -2.59
N GLY A 401 14.62 9.73 -2.19
CA GLY A 401 15.43 10.62 -3.04
C GLY A 401 14.98 12.08 -3.04
N GLY A 402 13.90 12.42 -2.32
CA GLY A 402 13.45 13.80 -2.16
C GLY A 402 14.53 14.69 -1.53
N ASP A 403 15.29 14.15 -0.57
CA ASP A 403 16.39 14.86 0.09
C ASP A 403 17.51 15.29 -0.86
N LYS A 404 17.92 14.41 -1.79
CA LYS A 404 18.96 14.68 -2.80
C LYS A 404 18.51 15.77 -3.77
N VAL A 405 17.27 15.70 -4.24
CA VAL A 405 16.71 16.73 -5.12
C VAL A 405 16.64 18.07 -4.38
N SER A 406 16.12 18.08 -3.15
CA SER A 406 16.08 19.28 -2.31
C SER A 406 17.47 19.85 -2.01
N ALA A 407 18.49 19.01 -1.81
CA ALA A 407 19.87 19.46 -1.61
C ALA A 407 20.43 20.20 -2.84
N ILE A 408 20.19 19.68 -4.06
CA ILE A 408 20.63 20.33 -5.30
C ILE A 408 19.96 21.71 -5.44
N PHE A 409 18.64 21.78 -5.22
CA PHE A 409 17.92 23.04 -5.35
C PHE A 409 18.22 24.03 -4.21
N ALA A 410 18.63 23.56 -3.04
CA ALA A 410 19.12 24.41 -1.94
C ALA A 410 20.40 25.19 -2.30
N LEU A 411 21.13 24.80 -3.35
CA LEU A 411 22.29 25.55 -3.85
C LEU A 411 21.92 26.95 -4.39
N LEU A 412 20.72 27.13 -4.93
CA LEU A 412 20.26 28.42 -5.46
C LEU A 412 20.07 29.48 -4.35
N PRO A 413 19.29 29.23 -3.28
CA PRO A 413 19.21 30.15 -2.16
C PRO A 413 20.56 30.27 -1.43
N LEU A 414 21.40 29.22 -1.36
CA LEU A 414 22.79 29.30 -0.88
C LEU A 414 23.58 30.40 -1.59
N PHE A 415 23.61 30.35 -2.92
CA PHE A 415 24.34 31.32 -3.73
C PHE A 415 23.80 32.74 -3.54
N TRP A 416 22.48 32.89 -3.48
CA TRP A 416 21.83 34.18 -3.25
C TRP A 416 22.14 34.76 -1.86
N VAL A 417 22.07 33.94 -0.82
CA VAL A 417 22.43 34.26 0.57
C VAL A 417 23.90 34.70 0.62
N PHE A 418 24.81 33.93 0.03
CA PHE A 418 26.25 34.25 -0.01
C PHE A 418 26.52 35.58 -0.73
N TRP A 419 25.87 35.81 -1.87
CA TRP A 419 25.97 37.07 -2.61
C TRP A 419 25.45 38.25 -1.77
N GLN A 420 24.34 38.10 -1.06
CA GLN A 420 23.81 39.12 -0.15
C GLN A 420 24.75 39.40 1.03
N ILE A 421 25.38 38.37 1.61
CA ILE A 421 26.39 38.52 2.67
C ILE A 421 27.57 39.36 2.17
N ARG A 422 28.04 39.10 0.95
CA ARG A 422 29.19 39.80 0.37
C ARG A 422 28.88 41.26 0.02
N HIS A 423 27.65 41.58 -0.40
CA HIS A 423 27.32 42.87 -0.99
C HIS A 423 26.43 43.78 -0.13
N ARG A 424 25.90 43.31 1.02
CA ARG A 424 25.00 44.12 1.86
C ARG A 424 25.38 44.08 3.34
N ARG A 425 25.06 45.16 4.07
CA ARG A 425 25.16 45.19 5.53
C ARG A 425 24.20 44.16 6.15
N LEU A 426 24.76 43.32 7.00
CA LEU A 426 24.05 42.26 7.70
C LEU A 426 23.32 42.82 8.93
N ASP A 427 21.99 42.68 8.95
CA ASP A 427 21.21 42.93 10.16
C ASP A 427 21.29 41.69 11.08
N LYS A 428 22.02 41.83 12.19
CA LYS A 428 22.22 40.76 13.18
C LYS A 428 20.89 40.23 13.74
N LEU A 429 19.84 41.06 13.84
CA LEU A 429 18.54 40.61 14.32
C LEU A 429 17.84 39.72 13.29
N VAL A 430 17.91 40.06 11.99
CA VAL A 430 17.36 39.19 10.94
C VAL A 430 18.04 37.84 10.95
N ILE A 431 19.38 37.82 11.05
CA ILE A 431 20.14 36.56 11.07
C ILE A 431 19.72 35.71 12.26
N LYS A 432 19.65 36.27 13.47
CA LYS A 432 19.20 35.54 14.66
C LYS A 432 17.80 34.98 14.49
N GLN A 433 16.86 35.76 13.95
CA GLN A 433 15.50 35.30 13.69
C GLN A 433 15.47 34.18 12.63
N ALA A 434 16.21 34.31 11.53
CA ALA A 434 16.30 33.29 10.49
C ALA A 434 16.87 31.96 11.01
N VAL A 435 17.97 32.03 11.76
CA VAL A 435 18.56 30.85 12.41
C VAL A 435 17.60 30.23 13.42
N PHE A 436 16.89 31.05 14.21
CA PHE A 436 15.87 30.56 15.13
C PHE A 436 14.76 29.79 14.40
N VAL A 437 14.21 30.36 13.31
CA VAL A 437 13.16 29.70 12.53
C VAL A 437 13.65 28.37 11.95
N GLY A 438 14.86 28.34 11.38
CA GLY A 438 15.39 27.11 10.82
C GLY A 438 15.70 26.04 11.87
N SER A 439 16.33 26.42 12.98
CA SER A 439 16.58 25.51 14.10
C SER A 439 15.28 24.98 14.71
N LEU A 440 14.27 25.83 14.90
CA LEU A 440 12.96 25.39 15.38
C LEU A 440 12.31 24.38 14.43
N SER A 441 12.32 24.66 13.12
CA SER A 441 11.77 23.77 12.09
C SER A 441 12.43 22.40 12.11
N THR A 442 13.77 22.35 12.11
CA THR A 442 14.53 21.11 12.13
C THR A 442 14.35 20.34 13.43
N LEU A 443 14.31 21.02 14.58
CA LEU A 443 14.05 20.38 15.87
C LEU A 443 12.64 19.77 15.93
N LEU A 444 11.64 20.46 15.37
CA LEU A 444 10.28 19.93 15.29
C LEU A 444 10.22 18.69 14.39
N GLN A 445 10.86 18.72 13.21
CA GLN A 445 10.92 17.55 12.33
C GLN A 445 11.65 16.37 12.97
N ALA A 446 12.80 16.62 13.62
CA ALA A 446 13.57 15.59 14.31
C ALA A 446 12.81 15.01 15.52
N GLY A 447 12.14 15.88 16.30
CA GLY A 447 11.30 15.46 17.41
C GLY A 447 10.08 14.64 16.95
N TYR A 448 9.43 15.06 15.86
CA TYR A 448 8.35 14.30 15.23
C TYR A 448 8.83 12.91 14.79
N ALA A 449 9.98 12.85 14.10
CA ALA A 449 10.59 11.59 13.68
C ALA A 449 10.88 10.65 14.86
N ALA A 450 11.44 11.18 15.95
CA ALA A 450 11.76 10.39 17.14
C ALA A 450 10.52 9.78 17.81
N ILE A 451 9.38 10.48 17.78
CA ILE A 451 8.11 10.00 18.35
C ILE A 451 7.43 9.00 17.41
N ARG A 452 7.53 9.20 16.10
CA ARG A 452 6.69 8.50 15.12
C ARG A 452 7.31 7.29 14.46
N LEU A 453 8.65 7.19 14.37
CA LEU A 453 9.33 6.21 13.52
C LEU A 453 8.81 4.76 13.70
N ASP A 454 8.65 4.32 14.96
CA ASP A 454 8.19 2.97 15.29
C ASP A 454 6.68 2.76 15.14
N SER A 455 5.93 3.80 14.77
CA SER A 455 4.47 3.81 14.62
C SER A 455 3.99 4.14 13.21
N ILE A 456 4.90 4.30 12.24
CA ILE A 456 4.56 4.58 10.85
C ILE A 456 3.82 3.38 10.24
N THR A 457 2.72 3.68 9.55
CA THR A 457 1.83 2.70 8.90
C THR A 457 1.56 2.99 7.43
N ILE A 458 1.88 4.17 6.93
CA ILE A 458 1.54 4.62 5.57
C ILE A 458 2.18 3.81 4.42
N ILE A 459 3.16 2.95 4.73
CA ILE A 459 3.86 2.12 3.75
C ILE A 459 4.47 0.88 4.43
N SER A 460 4.64 -0.20 3.68
CA SER A 460 5.31 -1.44 4.11
C SER A 460 6.83 -1.40 3.96
N LYS A 461 7.40 -0.33 3.37
CA LYS A 461 8.85 -0.15 3.32
C LYS A 461 9.37 0.25 4.70
N PRO A 462 10.55 -0.23 5.12
CA PRO A 462 11.25 0.36 6.26
C PRO A 462 11.43 1.86 6.04
N VAL A 463 11.10 2.66 7.05
CA VAL A 463 11.30 4.10 7.03
C VAL A 463 12.45 4.44 7.96
N VAL A 464 13.40 5.22 7.45
CA VAL A 464 14.55 5.72 8.22
C VAL A 464 14.62 7.24 8.11
N VAL A 465 15.15 7.87 9.15
CA VAL A 465 15.38 9.32 9.14
C VAL A 465 16.60 9.63 8.28
N SER A 466 16.44 10.49 7.27
CA SER A 466 17.56 11.01 6.48
C SER A 466 18.20 12.22 7.19
N PRO A 467 19.47 12.14 7.63
CA PRO A 467 20.18 13.30 8.19
C PRO A 467 20.34 14.43 7.18
N LEU A 468 20.47 14.09 5.89
CA LEU A 468 20.53 15.05 4.80
C LEU A 468 19.23 15.86 4.73
N ALA A 469 18.08 15.21 4.87
CA ALA A 469 16.79 15.90 4.87
C ALA A 469 16.68 16.96 5.98
N LEU A 470 17.15 16.64 7.19
CA LEU A 470 17.16 17.57 8.33
C LEU A 470 18.06 18.78 8.06
N GLY A 471 19.26 18.55 7.50
CA GLY A 471 20.20 19.61 7.14
C GLY A 471 19.69 20.50 6.02
N VAL A 472 19.08 19.91 4.99
CA VAL A 472 18.45 20.65 3.89
C VAL A 472 17.25 21.46 4.36
N ASN A 473 16.39 20.90 5.22
CA ASN A 473 15.28 21.63 5.82
C ASN A 473 15.79 22.84 6.62
N TRP A 474 16.79 22.64 7.49
CA TRP A 474 17.41 23.72 8.26
C TRP A 474 17.92 24.85 7.34
N PHE A 475 18.59 24.47 6.26
CA PHE A 475 19.19 25.42 5.36
C PHE A 475 18.14 26.23 4.56
N LEU A 476 17.15 25.55 3.97
CA LEU A 476 16.10 26.17 3.18
C LEU A 476 15.24 27.11 4.04
N THR A 477 14.91 26.68 5.25
CA THR A 477 14.13 27.47 6.21
C THR A 477 14.89 28.70 6.69
N CYS A 478 16.18 28.58 7.05
CA CYS A 478 17.02 29.74 7.38
C CYS A 478 17.09 30.73 6.22
N SER A 479 17.39 30.24 5.01
CA SER A 479 17.56 31.09 3.82
C SER A 479 16.27 31.81 3.46
N GLY A 480 15.17 31.07 3.41
CA GLY A 480 13.86 31.63 3.12
C GLY A 480 13.36 32.56 4.22
N ALA A 481 13.59 32.26 5.51
CA ALA A 481 13.26 33.18 6.60
C ALA A 481 14.05 34.49 6.49
N TRP A 482 15.33 34.41 6.12
CA TRP A 482 16.13 35.60 5.85
C TRP A 482 15.53 36.43 4.69
N MET A 483 15.22 35.78 3.56
CA MET A 483 14.57 36.43 2.41
C MET A 483 13.26 37.11 2.82
N PHE A 484 12.40 36.42 3.57
CA PHE A 484 11.09 36.90 3.97
C PHE A 484 11.17 38.13 4.86
N LEU A 485 12.03 38.10 5.89
CA LEU A 485 12.18 39.18 6.86
C LEU A 485 12.78 40.46 6.26
N ARG A 486 13.49 40.35 5.12
CA ARG A 486 14.02 41.50 4.35
C ARG A 486 13.11 41.95 3.20
N ALA A 487 12.10 41.17 2.87
CA ALA A 487 11.23 41.45 1.73
C ALA A 487 10.29 42.63 2.01
N CYS A 488 10.35 43.64 1.16
CA CYS A 488 9.41 44.77 1.19
C CYS A 488 8.17 44.51 0.32
N LEU A 489 8.34 43.74 -0.76
CA LEU A 489 7.27 43.46 -1.73
C LEU A 489 6.61 42.11 -1.46
N ALA A 490 5.29 42.01 -1.72
CA ALA A 490 4.54 40.76 -1.59
C ALA A 490 5.14 39.62 -2.45
N LYS A 491 5.59 39.92 -3.67
CA LYS A 491 6.24 38.94 -4.56
C LYS A 491 7.53 38.36 -3.98
N GLN A 492 8.30 39.16 -3.24
CA GLN A 492 9.53 38.71 -2.58
C GLN A 492 9.23 37.82 -1.38
N LYS A 493 8.17 38.14 -0.61
CA LYS A 493 7.68 37.30 0.49
C LYS A 493 7.17 35.96 -0.03
N LEU A 494 6.46 35.96 -1.16
CA LEU A 494 6.03 34.74 -1.82
C LEU A 494 7.23 33.89 -2.28
N ALA A 495 8.22 34.50 -2.93
CA ALA A 495 9.45 33.80 -3.34
C ALA A 495 10.18 33.17 -2.13
N ALA A 496 10.23 33.88 -1.00
CA ALA A 496 10.80 33.36 0.23
C ALA A 496 10.03 32.15 0.77
N LEU A 497 8.69 32.20 0.78
CA LEU A 497 7.86 31.05 1.17
C LEU A 497 8.05 29.85 0.22
N LEU A 498 8.21 30.09 -1.08
CA LEU A 498 8.51 29.02 -2.04
C LEU A 498 9.87 28.37 -1.79
N VAL A 499 10.87 29.13 -1.31
CA VAL A 499 12.15 28.55 -0.89
C VAL A 499 11.99 27.66 0.34
N ILE A 500 11.26 28.14 1.35
CA ILE A 500 11.03 27.39 2.60
C ILE A 500 10.28 26.09 2.30
N LEU A 501 9.17 26.18 1.57
CA LEU A 501 8.26 25.06 1.30
C LEU A 501 8.68 24.22 0.09
N PHE A 502 9.89 24.41 -0.44
CA PHE A 502 10.42 23.64 -1.57
C PHE A 502 10.31 22.12 -1.37
N PRO A 503 10.64 21.56 -0.18
CA PRO A 503 10.51 20.12 0.06
C PRO A 503 9.08 19.58 -0.05
N LEU A 504 8.07 20.45 -0.14
CA LEU A 504 6.66 20.06 -0.21
C LEU A 504 6.03 20.42 -1.56
N TRP A 505 6.13 21.67 -2.03
CA TRP A 505 5.45 22.04 -3.28
C TRP A 505 6.08 21.36 -4.51
N PHE A 506 7.40 21.16 -4.52
CA PHE A 506 8.06 20.51 -5.65
C PHE A 506 7.64 19.04 -5.74
N PRO A 507 7.72 18.23 -4.67
CA PRO A 507 7.22 16.86 -4.72
C PRO A 507 5.72 16.75 -4.99
N PHE A 508 4.89 17.69 -4.49
CA PHE A 508 3.48 17.74 -4.85
C PHE A 508 3.27 17.85 -6.37
N LEU A 509 3.93 18.82 -7.01
CA LEU A 509 3.84 19.01 -8.46
C LEU A 509 4.48 17.85 -9.23
N PHE A 510 5.60 17.32 -8.74
CA PHE A 510 6.32 16.23 -9.39
C PHE A 510 5.52 14.93 -9.34
N ILE A 511 5.08 14.49 -8.15
CA ILE A 511 4.29 13.27 -7.98
C ILE A 511 2.96 13.41 -8.70
N GLY A 512 2.24 14.53 -8.50
CA GLY A 512 0.98 14.78 -9.18
C GLY A 512 1.12 14.83 -10.70
N GLY A 513 2.17 15.51 -11.19
CA GLY A 513 2.45 15.64 -12.62
C GLY A 513 2.89 14.32 -13.28
N VAL A 514 3.70 13.51 -12.60
CA VAL A 514 4.11 12.18 -13.09
C VAL A 514 2.90 11.25 -13.14
N VAL A 515 2.08 11.21 -12.10
CA VAL A 515 0.85 10.40 -12.06
C VAL A 515 -0.12 10.83 -13.15
N GLU A 516 -0.41 12.13 -13.25
CA GLU A 516 -1.35 12.65 -14.25
C GLU A 516 -0.81 12.48 -15.68
N GLY A 517 0.47 12.76 -15.89
CA GLY A 517 1.15 12.57 -17.16
C GLY A 517 1.13 11.11 -17.60
N PHE A 518 1.46 10.18 -16.72
CA PHE A 518 1.38 8.75 -17.02
C PHE A 518 -0.06 8.33 -17.32
N ASN A 519 -1.04 8.75 -16.50
CA ASN A 519 -2.43 8.42 -16.73
C ASN A 519 -2.93 8.93 -18.09
N ARG A 520 -2.68 10.20 -18.44
CA ARG A 520 -3.20 10.78 -19.70
C ARG A 520 -2.44 10.34 -20.93
N LEU A 521 -1.12 10.25 -20.86
CA LEU A 521 -0.27 10.03 -22.03
C LEU A 521 -0.01 8.55 -22.31
N VAL A 522 -0.14 7.69 -21.30
CA VAL A 522 0.13 6.25 -21.42
C VAL A 522 -1.14 5.46 -21.11
N SER A 523 -1.61 5.52 -19.87
CA SER A 523 -2.67 4.64 -19.39
C SER A 523 -3.99 4.78 -20.16
N MET A 524 -4.51 6.00 -20.29
CA MET A 524 -5.76 6.27 -21.01
C MET A 524 -5.63 5.93 -22.50
N VAL A 525 -4.45 6.11 -23.10
CA VAL A 525 -4.21 5.83 -24.52
C VAL A 525 -4.22 4.32 -24.79
N TYR A 526 -3.55 3.53 -23.94
CA TYR A 526 -3.39 2.09 -24.17
C TYR A 526 -4.46 1.22 -23.50
N LEU A 527 -5.04 1.69 -22.38
CA LEU A 527 -5.96 0.92 -21.54
C LEU A 527 -7.37 1.54 -21.45
N GLY A 528 -7.55 2.79 -21.90
CA GLY A 528 -8.83 3.50 -21.80
C GLY A 528 -9.21 3.96 -20.38
N VAL A 529 -8.32 3.77 -19.39
CA VAL A 529 -8.53 4.10 -17.97
C VAL A 529 -7.23 4.61 -17.33
N GLY A 530 -7.32 5.41 -16.28
CA GLY A 530 -6.17 5.76 -15.43
C GLY A 530 -5.82 4.65 -14.44
N LEU A 531 -4.53 4.30 -14.31
CA LEU A 531 -4.06 3.25 -13.38
C LEU A 531 -3.86 3.76 -11.95
N TYR A 532 -3.52 5.04 -11.80
CA TYR A 532 -3.07 5.63 -10.54
C TYR A 532 -4.00 6.73 -10.06
N HIS A 533 -4.20 6.85 -8.75
CA HIS A 533 -4.90 7.98 -8.15
C HIS A 533 -3.91 8.95 -7.48
N HIS A 534 -4.38 10.11 -7.05
CA HIS A 534 -3.53 11.20 -6.54
C HIS A 534 -3.35 11.25 -5.01
N ARG A 535 -3.66 10.18 -4.25
CA ARG A 535 -3.60 10.21 -2.76
C ARG A 535 -2.22 10.60 -2.20
N SER A 536 -1.11 10.14 -2.79
CA SER A 536 0.23 10.56 -2.37
C SER A 536 0.46 12.06 -2.56
N ALA A 537 -0.05 12.66 -3.64
CA ALA A 537 0.02 14.10 -3.84
C ALA A 537 -0.88 14.84 -2.84
N LEU A 538 -2.04 14.28 -2.49
CA LEU A 538 -2.92 14.83 -1.46
C LEU A 538 -2.25 14.87 -0.08
N GLN A 539 -1.51 13.82 0.32
CA GLN A 539 -0.73 13.82 1.57
C GLN A 539 0.26 14.99 1.62
N VAL A 540 1.02 15.19 0.54
CA VAL A 540 1.98 16.32 0.46
C VAL A 540 1.27 17.67 0.49
N LEU A 541 0.11 17.81 -0.17
CA LEU A 541 -0.68 19.04 -0.16
C LEU A 541 -1.19 19.39 1.24
N ILE A 542 -1.64 18.40 2.02
CA ILE A 542 -2.11 18.60 3.40
C ILE A 542 -0.97 19.19 4.25
N VAL A 543 0.24 18.61 4.19
CA VAL A 543 1.39 19.12 4.93
C VAL A 543 1.82 20.50 4.43
N PHE A 544 1.81 20.74 3.12
CA PHE A 544 2.11 22.04 2.54
C PHE A 544 1.23 23.15 3.11
N ILE A 545 -0.08 22.93 3.21
CA ILE A 545 -1.02 23.92 3.75
C ILE A 545 -0.72 24.20 5.23
N ILE A 546 -0.38 23.17 5.99
CA ILE A 546 -0.09 23.28 7.43
C ILE A 546 1.21 24.02 7.68
N GLU A 547 2.29 23.64 7.00
CA GLU A 547 3.57 24.32 7.12
C GLU A 547 3.49 25.78 6.64
N LEU A 548 2.75 26.05 5.56
CA LEU A 548 2.52 27.42 5.11
C LEU A 548 1.86 28.25 6.22
N GLY A 549 0.81 27.72 6.87
CA GLY A 549 0.16 28.38 8.00
C GLY A 549 1.11 28.60 9.19
N PHE A 550 1.91 27.59 9.51
CA PHE A 550 2.92 27.65 10.57
C PHE A 550 3.96 28.76 10.33
N TYR A 551 4.58 28.81 9.15
CA TYR A 551 5.57 29.84 8.84
C TYR A 551 4.98 31.25 8.78
N LEU A 552 3.76 31.40 8.24
CA LEU A 552 3.07 32.69 8.26
C LEU A 552 2.82 33.19 9.70
N ALA A 553 2.42 32.31 10.61
CA ALA A 553 2.25 32.65 12.02
C ALA A 553 3.57 33.04 12.69
N ILE A 554 4.65 32.28 12.45
CA ILE A 554 5.99 32.61 12.95
C ILE A 554 6.45 33.98 12.44
N PHE A 555 6.31 34.26 11.15
CA PHE A 555 6.74 35.54 10.60
C PHE A 555 5.92 36.72 11.11
N TYR A 556 4.62 36.51 11.39
CA TYR A 556 3.80 37.50 12.08
C TYR A 556 4.35 37.83 13.47
N LEU A 557 4.74 36.82 14.26
CA LEU A 557 5.35 37.01 15.58
C LEU A 557 6.72 37.70 15.48
N CYS A 558 7.59 37.29 14.55
CA CYS A 558 8.90 37.92 14.34
C CYS A 558 8.78 39.40 13.96
N ARG A 559 7.76 39.76 13.17
CA ARG A 559 7.46 41.15 12.80
C ARG A 559 6.96 41.95 14.00
N SER A 560 6.01 41.42 14.78
CA SER A 560 5.50 42.09 15.98
C SER A 560 6.63 42.37 16.99
N ALA A 561 7.56 41.43 17.18
CA ALA A 561 8.72 41.62 18.04
C ALA A 561 9.66 42.74 17.55
N ARG A 562 9.80 42.92 16.23
CA ARG A 562 10.59 44.03 15.65
C ARG A 562 9.93 45.38 15.85
N GLU A 563 8.62 45.47 15.64
CA GLU A 563 7.85 46.71 15.83
C GLU A 563 7.85 47.13 17.32
N LYS A 564 7.76 46.18 18.26
CA LYS A 564 7.93 46.44 19.70
C LYS A 564 9.34 46.90 20.06
N LYS A 565 10.39 46.33 19.46
CA LYS A 565 11.77 46.76 19.70
C LYS A 565 12.06 48.17 19.15
N ALA A 566 11.42 48.55 18.05
CA ALA A 566 11.54 49.89 17.47
C ALA A 566 10.82 50.98 18.27
N THR A 567 9.89 50.61 19.16
CA THR A 567 9.08 51.53 19.98
C THR A 567 9.53 51.64 21.44
N LEU A 568 10.53 50.85 21.85
CA LEU A 568 11.17 50.97 23.17
C LEU A 568 12.12 52.18 23.18
N PRO A 569 12.03 53.10 24.18
CA PRO A 569 12.94 54.23 24.31
C PRO A 569 14.40 53.78 24.37
N ALA A 570 15.32 54.58 23.82
CA ALA A 570 16.75 54.28 23.76
C ALA A 570 17.41 54.11 25.14
N GLU A 571 16.73 54.49 26.22
CA GLU A 571 17.19 54.38 27.61
C GLU A 571 16.92 53.00 28.25
N LEU A 572 16.18 52.11 27.56
CA LEU A 572 15.80 50.76 28.03
C LEU A 572 16.36 49.61 27.17
N LEU A 573 17.22 49.91 26.19
CA LEU A 573 17.90 48.96 25.28
C LEU A 573 19.41 48.95 25.53
#